data_AF-A0AAD4BLY8-F1
#
_entry.id   AF-A0AAD4BLY8-F1
#
_cell.length_a   1.000
_cell.length_b   1.000
_cell.length_c   1.000
_cell.angle_alpha   90.00
_cell.angle_beta   90.00
_cell.angle_gamma   90.00
#
_symmetry.space_group_name_H-M   'P 1'
#
loop_
_entity.id
_entity.type
_entity.pdbx_description
1 polymer ?
#
loop_
_entity_poly.entity_id
_entity_poly.type
_entity_poly.pdbx_seq_one_letter_code
_entity_poly.pdbx_strand_id
1 'polypeptide(L)'
;MTLNTFHYAGVSSKNVTLGVLRLKEIINVATNIKTPSLSVYLAPELAESSTLAKNVEQELAYTSLRTVTAAIEIWYDPDPTSTIIEEDSVFVESFFAIPDDEIESKLHLQSPWLLRLVLDRARMIDRKLTMAYVAGRIVESFKTDLFVIWSEDNSEKLIIQCRVLGGADKDEDGMGAVEEDIFLRQLENTMLNSVNLRGVPSIRRVFLQEHDKVFHNEEGSIKTKKEWMLETDGVNLKTVMTIDGVNFTQTYSNSCVEAFNV
;
A
#
# COMPACT_ATOMS: atom_id res chain seq x y z
N MET A 1 -5.52 -8.33 37.76
CA MET A 1 -4.99 -8.67 36.41
C MET A 1 -5.59 -10.00 36.00
N THR A 2 -6.37 -10.03 34.91
CA THR A 2 -7.07 -11.23 34.42
C THR A 2 -6.30 -11.92 33.28
N LEU A 3 -6.71 -13.14 32.97
CA LEU A 3 -5.92 -14.14 32.23
C LEU A 3 -5.90 -13.97 30.71
N ASN A 4 -6.78 -13.17 30.10
CA ASN A 4 -6.85 -12.92 28.65
C ASN A 4 -7.40 -11.54 28.32
N THR A 5 -7.04 -11.06 27.12
CA THR A 5 -7.37 -9.76 26.50
C THR A 5 -8.79 -9.28 26.83
N PHE A 6 -8.89 -8.12 27.48
CA PHE A 6 -10.17 -7.48 27.77
C PHE A 6 -10.64 -6.63 26.59
N HIS A 7 -11.96 -6.55 26.43
CA HIS A 7 -12.61 -5.44 25.73
C HIS A 7 -12.17 -4.14 26.40
N TYR A 8 -11.45 -3.30 25.68
CA TYR A 8 -11.24 -1.93 26.09
C TYR A 8 -12.62 -1.24 26.03
N ALA A 9 -13.25 -0.99 27.17
CA ALA A 9 -14.51 -0.29 27.21
C ALA A 9 -14.28 1.15 26.71
N GLY A 10 -14.73 1.45 25.49
CA GLY A 10 -14.69 2.79 24.92
C GLY A 10 -13.90 2.95 23.62
N VAL A 11 -13.12 1.96 23.16
CA VAL A 11 -12.38 2.04 21.88
C VAL A 11 -12.57 0.73 21.10
N SER A 12 -13.60 0.69 20.26
CA SER A 12 -14.16 -0.54 19.66
C SER A 12 -13.30 -1.17 18.55
N SER A 13 -12.31 -0.46 18.01
CA SER A 13 -11.68 -0.82 16.74
C SER A 13 -10.34 -1.57 16.84
N LYS A 14 -9.73 -1.71 18.03
CA LYS A 14 -8.37 -2.26 18.18
C LYS A 14 -8.23 -3.20 19.37
N ASN A 15 -7.72 -4.41 19.11
CA ASN A 15 -7.36 -5.38 20.14
C ASN A 15 -5.91 -5.14 20.59
N VAL A 16 -5.69 -5.01 21.90
CA VAL A 16 -4.36 -4.84 22.50
C VAL A 16 -4.07 -6.01 23.45
N THR A 17 -2.89 -6.61 23.39
CA THR A 17 -2.48 -7.61 24.38
C THR A 17 -2.28 -6.96 25.74
N LEU A 18 -3.00 -7.47 26.74
CA LEU A 18 -2.96 -6.99 28.11
C LEU A 18 -2.69 -8.13 29.09
N GLY A 19 -2.36 -7.78 30.34
CA GLY A 19 -2.21 -8.73 31.44
C GLY A 19 -1.01 -9.67 31.29
N VAL A 20 -1.21 -10.94 31.63
CA VAL A 20 -0.13 -11.94 31.73
C VAL A 20 0.56 -12.21 30.39
N LEU A 21 -0.19 -12.22 29.29
CA LEU A 21 0.37 -12.42 27.95
C LEU A 21 1.37 -11.31 27.61
N ARG A 22 1.01 -10.06 27.89
CA ARG A 22 1.88 -8.92 27.64
C ARG A 22 3.09 -8.90 28.58
N LEU A 23 2.90 -9.26 29.85
CA LEU A 23 4.00 -9.38 30.81
C LEU A 23 5.03 -10.42 30.34
N LYS A 24 4.57 -11.56 29.80
CA LYS A 24 5.44 -12.61 29.26
C LYS A 24 6.25 -12.11 28.06
N GLU A 25 5.66 -11.29 27.18
CA GLU A 25 6.39 -10.67 26.06
C GLU A 25 7.50 -9.75 26.55
N ILE A 26 7.22 -8.91 27.56
CA ILE A 26 8.17 -7.95 28.11
C ILE A 26 9.33 -8.66 28.83
N ILE A 27 9.04 -9.62 29.71
CA ILE A 27 10.07 -10.33 30.49
C ILE A 27 11.03 -11.10 29.57
N ASN A 28 10.52 -11.69 28.49
CA ASN A 28 11.33 -12.47 27.56
C ASN A 28 11.97 -11.61 26.46
N VAL A 29 11.75 -10.29 26.44
CA VAL A 29 12.23 -9.39 25.39
C VAL A 29 11.87 -9.93 24.00
N ALA A 30 10.59 -10.30 23.83
CA ALA A 30 10.12 -10.92 22.60
C ALA A 30 10.26 -9.95 21.41
N THR A 31 10.90 -10.41 20.32
CA THR A 31 11.02 -9.64 19.07
C THR A 31 9.69 -9.55 18.32
N ASN A 32 8.92 -10.65 18.34
CA ASN A 32 7.61 -10.76 17.69
C ASN A 32 6.49 -10.68 18.74
N ILE A 33 6.02 -9.46 19.01
CA ILE A 33 4.88 -9.21 19.90
C ILE A 33 3.55 -9.43 19.16
N LYS A 34 2.50 -9.85 19.86
CA LYS A 34 1.22 -10.20 19.21
C LYS A 34 0.45 -9.00 18.68
N THR A 35 0.46 -7.87 19.39
CA THR A 35 -0.20 -6.63 18.97
C THR A 35 0.81 -5.49 18.90
N PRO A 36 1.67 -5.46 17.88
CA PRO A 36 2.61 -4.35 17.69
C PRO A 36 1.85 -3.06 17.38
N SER A 37 2.23 -1.96 18.03
CA SER A 37 1.61 -0.66 17.80
C SER A 37 2.51 0.51 18.15
N LEU A 38 2.37 1.58 17.39
CA LEU A 38 2.93 2.89 17.69
C LEU A 38 1.80 3.86 18.07
N SER A 39 2.11 4.78 18.98
CA SER A 39 1.32 5.98 19.26
C SER A 39 2.08 7.16 18.68
N VAL A 40 1.59 7.67 17.55
CA VAL A 40 2.25 8.67 16.72
C VAL A 40 1.53 10.01 16.93
N TYR A 41 2.25 10.94 17.55
CA TYR A 41 1.75 12.30 17.77
C TYR A 41 2.10 13.15 16.56
N LEU A 42 1.22 14.08 16.23
CA LEU A 42 1.41 14.98 15.09
C LEU A 42 2.02 16.31 15.54
N ALA A 43 2.60 17.04 14.59
CA ALA A 43 2.97 18.43 14.81
C ALA A 43 1.73 19.27 15.21
N PRO A 44 1.86 20.27 16.10
CA PRO A 44 0.71 21.01 16.64
C PRO A 44 -0.23 21.57 15.56
N GLU A 45 0.33 22.06 14.45
CA GLU A 45 -0.43 22.63 13.33
C GLU A 45 -1.34 21.61 12.63
N LEU A 46 -0.91 20.35 12.57
CA LEU A 46 -1.64 19.26 11.93
C LEU A 46 -2.59 18.56 12.91
N ALA A 47 -2.22 18.53 14.19
CA ALA A 47 -2.95 17.85 15.25
C ALA A 47 -4.30 18.52 15.57
N GLU A 48 -4.51 19.78 15.19
CA GLU A 48 -5.79 20.49 15.45
C GLU A 48 -6.86 20.18 14.40
N SER A 49 -6.47 19.76 13.20
CA SER A 49 -7.40 19.53 12.09
C SER A 49 -7.47 18.05 11.71
N SER A 50 -8.68 17.49 11.76
CA SER A 50 -8.93 16.10 11.33
C SER A 50 -8.54 15.87 9.86
N THR A 51 -8.72 16.86 8.99
CA THR A 51 -8.38 16.72 7.56
C THR A 51 -6.88 16.66 7.33
N LEU A 52 -6.10 17.44 8.08
CA LEU A 52 -4.63 17.43 8.01
C LEU A 52 -4.06 16.15 8.63
N ALA A 53 -4.60 15.73 9.77
CA ALA A 53 -4.23 14.47 10.41
C ALA A 53 -4.48 13.24 9.50
N LYS A 54 -5.61 13.24 8.76
CA LYS A 54 -5.91 12.21 7.75
C LYS A 54 -4.88 12.15 6.62
N ASN A 55 -4.25 13.26 6.26
CA ASN A 55 -3.21 13.23 5.23
C ASN A 55 -2.00 12.43 5.71
N VAL A 56 -1.59 12.62 6.97
CA VAL A 56 -0.49 11.87 7.58
C VAL A 56 -0.88 10.40 7.82
N GLU A 57 -2.12 10.13 8.20
CA GLU A 57 -2.68 8.78 8.31
C GLU A 57 -2.53 7.99 6.99
N GLN A 58 -2.94 8.60 5.88
CA GLN A 58 -2.85 8.02 4.54
C GLN A 58 -1.40 7.80 4.08
N GLU A 59 -0.49 8.65 4.53
CA GLU A 59 0.94 8.52 4.22
C GLU A 59 1.65 7.44 5.02
N LEU A 60 1.20 7.17 6.25
CA LEU A 60 1.76 6.13 7.10
C LEU A 60 1.26 4.73 6.72
N ALA A 61 -0.02 4.61 6.34
CA ALA A 61 -0.66 3.33 6.08
C ALA A 61 -0.02 2.61 4.88
N TYR A 62 0.58 1.45 5.13
CA TYR A 62 1.18 0.62 4.09
C TYR A 62 0.14 0.22 3.04
N THR A 63 0.45 0.55 1.80
CA THR A 63 -0.38 0.30 0.64
C THR A 63 0.50 -0.35 -0.43
N SER A 64 0.33 -1.64 -0.62
CA SER A 64 0.84 -2.38 -1.78
C SER A 64 -0.22 -2.48 -2.86
N LEU A 65 0.18 -2.92 -4.06
CA LEU A 65 -0.73 -3.20 -5.16
C LEU A 65 -1.86 -4.17 -4.74
N ARG A 66 -1.53 -5.23 -4.00
CA ARG A 66 -2.53 -6.18 -3.44
C ARG A 66 -3.64 -5.50 -2.63
N THR A 67 -3.32 -4.41 -1.94
CA THR A 67 -4.31 -3.69 -1.13
C THR A 67 -5.33 -2.95 -1.99
N VAL A 68 -4.97 -2.51 -3.19
CA VAL A 68 -5.84 -1.71 -4.07
C VAL A 68 -6.45 -2.52 -5.21
N THR A 69 -5.88 -3.67 -5.54
CA THR A 69 -6.42 -4.57 -6.58
C THR A 69 -7.69 -5.27 -6.09
N ALA A 70 -8.75 -5.19 -6.88
CA ALA A 70 -10.01 -5.90 -6.68
C ALA A 70 -9.98 -7.30 -7.29
N ALA A 71 -9.48 -7.39 -8.53
CA ALA A 71 -9.37 -8.66 -9.26
C ALA A 71 -8.16 -8.63 -10.21
N ILE A 72 -7.67 -9.82 -10.54
CA ILE A 72 -6.69 -10.05 -11.59
C ILE A 72 -7.24 -11.12 -12.52
N GLU A 73 -7.14 -10.87 -13.81
CA GLU A 73 -7.59 -11.75 -14.87
C GLU A 73 -6.43 -12.00 -15.83
N ILE A 74 -6.30 -13.24 -16.30
CA ILE A 74 -5.33 -13.61 -17.34
C ILE A 74 -6.13 -13.93 -18.60
N TRP A 75 -5.86 -13.21 -19.67
CA TRP A 75 -6.51 -13.34 -20.96
C TRP A 75 -5.48 -13.76 -22.02
N TYR A 76 -5.94 -14.55 -22.98
CA TYR A 76 -5.18 -14.79 -24.21
C TYR A 76 -5.69 -13.82 -25.27
N ASP A 77 -4.91 -12.79 -25.56
CA ASP A 77 -5.25 -11.68 -26.45
C ASP A 77 -4.09 -11.46 -27.46
N PRO A 78 -4.11 -12.14 -28.62
CA PRO A 78 -2.97 -12.22 -29.53
C PRO A 78 -2.54 -10.90 -30.16
N ASP A 79 -3.48 -9.99 -30.38
CA ASP A 79 -3.20 -8.70 -30.99
C ASP A 79 -2.83 -7.70 -29.87
N PRO A 80 -1.67 -7.05 -29.92
CA PRO A 80 -1.31 -6.02 -28.95
C PRO A 80 -2.00 -4.67 -29.23
N THR A 81 -2.45 -4.40 -30.46
CA THR A 81 -3.00 -3.10 -30.87
C THR A 81 -4.51 -3.00 -30.70
N SER A 82 -5.20 -4.13 -30.78
CA SER A 82 -6.61 -4.26 -30.46
C SER A 82 -6.80 -5.18 -29.25
N THR A 83 -8.01 -5.27 -28.73
CA THR A 83 -8.29 -6.19 -27.62
C THR A 83 -9.60 -6.92 -27.83
N ILE A 84 -9.65 -8.19 -27.42
CA ILE A 84 -10.89 -8.98 -27.38
C ILE A 84 -11.85 -8.53 -26.28
N ILE A 85 -11.40 -7.70 -25.34
CA ILE A 85 -12.18 -7.24 -24.20
C ILE A 85 -12.91 -5.96 -24.58
N GLU A 86 -14.22 -6.07 -24.83
CA GLU A 86 -15.06 -4.94 -25.28
C GLU A 86 -14.98 -3.73 -24.33
N GLU A 87 -14.92 -3.98 -23.02
CA GLU A 87 -14.84 -2.93 -21.99
C GLU A 87 -13.55 -2.10 -22.07
N ASP A 88 -12.47 -2.68 -22.61
CA ASP A 88 -11.14 -2.07 -22.64
C ASP A 88 -10.82 -1.44 -24.00
N SER A 89 -11.57 -1.84 -25.05
CA SER A 89 -11.38 -1.41 -26.44
C SER A 89 -11.15 0.10 -26.60
N VAL A 90 -11.99 0.92 -25.98
CA VAL A 90 -11.97 2.38 -26.11
C VAL A 90 -10.63 2.97 -25.67
N PHE A 91 -10.11 2.56 -24.51
CA PHE A 91 -8.87 3.15 -24.00
C PHE A 91 -7.64 2.56 -24.71
N VAL A 92 -7.66 1.28 -25.07
CA VAL A 92 -6.58 0.63 -25.84
C VAL A 92 -6.44 1.28 -27.21
N GLU A 93 -7.54 1.45 -27.95
CA GLU A 93 -7.53 2.14 -29.25
C GLU A 93 -7.04 3.58 -29.11
N SER A 94 -7.49 4.30 -28.08
CA SER A 94 -7.05 5.68 -27.85
C SER A 94 -5.54 5.79 -27.58
N PHE A 95 -4.96 4.78 -26.93
CA PHE A 95 -3.53 4.75 -26.62
C PHE A 95 -2.69 4.56 -27.89
N PHE A 96 -3.11 3.66 -28.78
CA PHE A 96 -2.41 3.40 -30.05
C PHE A 96 -2.76 4.38 -31.18
N ALA A 97 -3.77 5.24 -31.01
CA ALA A 97 -4.11 6.26 -31.99
C ALA A 97 -3.01 7.32 -32.17
N ILE A 98 -2.15 7.49 -31.15
CA ILE A 98 -1.00 8.38 -31.21
C ILE A 98 0.23 7.53 -31.58
N PRO A 99 0.83 7.74 -32.77
CA PRO A 99 2.01 6.98 -33.18
C PRO A 99 3.20 7.34 -32.29
N ASP A 100 3.85 6.30 -31.75
CA ASP A 100 5.05 6.40 -30.91
C ASP A 100 6.05 5.34 -31.37
N ASP A 101 7.15 5.80 -31.97
CA ASP A 101 8.22 4.96 -32.52
C ASP A 101 8.81 3.99 -31.47
N GLU A 102 8.84 4.38 -30.19
CA GLU A 102 9.34 3.52 -29.12
C GLU A 102 8.39 2.35 -28.84
N ILE A 103 7.08 2.58 -28.94
CA ILE A 103 6.04 1.57 -28.70
C ILE A 103 5.98 0.60 -29.88
N GLU A 104 6.00 1.11 -31.11
CA GLU A 104 6.00 0.30 -32.33
C GLU A 104 7.21 -0.65 -32.36
N SER A 105 8.39 -0.16 -31.95
CA SER A 105 9.60 -0.98 -31.89
C SER A 105 9.48 -2.18 -30.94
N LYS A 106 8.64 -2.11 -29.90
CA LYS A 106 8.47 -3.16 -28.88
C LYS A 106 7.27 -4.06 -29.14
N LEU A 107 6.41 -3.70 -30.10
CA LEU A 107 5.14 -4.38 -30.36
C LEU A 107 5.34 -5.87 -30.67
N HIS A 108 6.36 -6.20 -31.47
CA HIS A 108 6.69 -7.58 -31.85
C HIS A 108 7.24 -8.44 -30.70
N LEU A 109 7.66 -7.83 -29.59
CA LEU A 109 8.17 -8.51 -28.40
C LEU A 109 7.05 -8.81 -27.39
N GLN A 110 5.84 -8.29 -27.60
CA GLN A 110 4.76 -8.46 -26.63
C GLN A 110 4.21 -9.88 -26.64
N SER A 111 4.03 -10.44 -25.45
CA SER A 111 3.36 -11.72 -25.26
C SER A 111 1.87 -11.62 -25.64
N PRO A 112 1.30 -12.68 -26.24
CA PRO A 112 -0.16 -12.78 -26.46
C PRO A 112 -0.93 -12.90 -25.14
N TRP A 113 -0.26 -13.19 -24.02
CA TRP A 113 -0.89 -13.24 -22.71
C TRP A 113 -1.00 -11.85 -22.10
N LEU A 114 -2.23 -11.48 -21.76
CA LEU A 114 -2.60 -10.22 -21.14
C LEU A 114 -2.95 -10.44 -19.67
N LEU A 115 -2.23 -9.76 -18.78
CA LEU A 115 -2.57 -9.69 -17.37
C LEU A 115 -3.36 -8.40 -17.12
N ARG A 116 -4.66 -8.55 -16.84
CA ARG A 116 -5.59 -7.44 -16.58
C ARG A 116 -5.81 -7.29 -15.08
N LEU A 117 -5.42 -6.15 -14.52
CA LEU A 117 -5.66 -5.79 -13.13
C LEU A 117 -6.86 -4.84 -13.06
N VAL A 118 -7.84 -5.19 -12.24
CA VAL A 118 -8.97 -4.32 -11.92
C VAL A 118 -8.73 -3.73 -10.54
N LEU A 119 -8.63 -2.40 -10.45
CA LEU A 119 -8.39 -1.69 -9.19
C LEU A 119 -9.70 -1.23 -8.55
N ASP A 120 -9.73 -1.25 -7.22
CA ASP A 120 -10.86 -0.78 -6.43
C ASP A 120 -10.82 0.75 -6.33
N ARG A 121 -11.79 1.42 -6.96
CA ARG A 121 -11.92 2.89 -6.96
C ARG A 121 -12.03 3.48 -5.54
N ALA A 122 -12.74 2.82 -4.63
CA ALA A 122 -12.90 3.33 -3.27
C ALA A 122 -11.56 3.32 -2.53
N ARG A 123 -10.77 2.26 -2.69
CA ARG A 123 -9.43 2.15 -2.07
C ARG A 123 -8.42 3.12 -2.70
N MET A 124 -8.50 3.34 -4.01
CA MET A 124 -7.66 4.33 -4.71
C MET A 124 -7.90 5.75 -4.19
N ILE A 125 -9.17 6.14 -4.02
CA ILE A 125 -9.55 7.46 -3.48
C ILE A 125 -9.13 7.59 -2.00
N ASP A 126 -9.40 6.57 -1.18
CA ASP A 126 -9.04 6.57 0.25
C ASP A 126 -7.52 6.69 0.47
N ARG A 127 -6.72 6.24 -0.49
CA ARG A 127 -5.25 6.31 -0.45
C ARG A 127 -4.65 7.44 -1.30
N LYS A 128 -5.49 8.25 -1.95
CA LYS A 128 -5.09 9.34 -2.87
C LYS A 128 -4.07 8.89 -3.92
N LEU A 129 -4.37 7.76 -4.56
CA LEU A 129 -3.55 7.21 -5.64
C LEU A 129 -4.19 7.53 -6.99
N THR A 130 -3.37 7.83 -7.99
CA THR A 130 -3.78 7.99 -9.39
C THR A 130 -3.35 6.78 -10.21
N MET A 131 -4.04 6.50 -11.31
CA MET A 131 -3.69 5.40 -12.20
C MET A 131 -2.27 5.54 -12.76
N ALA A 132 -1.90 6.75 -13.18
CA ALA A 132 -0.56 7.05 -13.66
C ALA A 132 0.52 6.75 -12.60
N TYR A 133 0.26 7.07 -11.32
CA TYR A 133 1.20 6.76 -10.24
C TYR A 133 1.36 5.25 -10.03
N VAL A 134 0.25 4.50 -10.01
CA VAL A 134 0.28 3.05 -9.82
C VAL A 134 0.96 2.35 -11.00
N ALA A 135 0.62 2.72 -12.23
CA ALA A 135 1.26 2.19 -13.43
C ALA A 135 2.77 2.51 -13.45
N GLY A 136 3.15 3.75 -13.12
CA GLY A 136 4.56 4.14 -13.02
C GLY A 136 5.34 3.29 -12.00
N ARG A 137 4.75 3.00 -10.83
CA ARG A 137 5.37 2.10 -9.83
C ARG A 137 5.52 0.66 -10.31
N ILE A 138 4.57 0.16 -11.09
CA ILE A 138 4.67 -1.18 -11.70
C ILE A 138 5.82 -1.19 -12.71
N VAL A 139 5.90 -0.19 -13.60
CA VAL A 139 6.99 -0.07 -14.58
C VAL A 139 8.35 0.07 -13.89
N GLU A 140 8.48 0.89 -12.84
CA GLU A 140 9.73 1.01 -12.06
C GLU A 140 10.16 -0.32 -11.42
N SER A 141 9.21 -1.13 -10.97
CA SER A 141 9.48 -2.40 -10.28
C SER A 141 9.93 -3.50 -11.24
N PHE A 142 9.39 -3.51 -12.47
CA PHE A 142 9.63 -4.56 -13.48
C PHE A 142 10.46 -4.07 -14.69
N LYS A 143 10.90 -2.81 -14.68
CA LYS A 143 11.77 -2.18 -15.68
C LYS A 143 11.30 -2.43 -17.13
N THR A 144 12.12 -3.15 -17.91
CA THR A 144 11.94 -3.39 -19.34
C THR A 144 11.18 -4.66 -19.66
N ASP A 145 10.78 -5.43 -18.64
CA ASP A 145 10.21 -6.76 -18.85
C ASP A 145 8.69 -6.72 -19.04
N LEU A 146 8.07 -5.56 -18.77
CA LEU A 146 6.63 -5.38 -18.80
C LEU A 146 6.24 -4.15 -19.61
N PHE A 147 5.29 -4.35 -20.52
CA PHE A 147 4.58 -3.29 -21.19
C PHE A 147 3.24 -3.05 -20.47
N VAL A 148 2.97 -1.79 -20.09
CA VAL A 148 1.82 -1.42 -19.26
C VAL A 148 0.99 -0.36 -19.99
N ILE A 149 -0.31 -0.62 -20.11
CA ILE A 149 -1.32 0.38 -20.50
C ILE A 149 -2.33 0.49 -19.35
N TRP A 150 -2.87 1.67 -19.11
CA TRP A 150 -3.88 1.88 -18.08
C TRP A 150 -5.00 2.80 -18.54
N SER A 151 -6.18 2.63 -17.95
CA SER A 151 -7.32 3.53 -18.16
C SER A 151 -7.12 4.87 -17.46
N GLU A 152 -7.82 5.90 -17.91
CA GLU A 152 -7.89 7.18 -17.20
C GLU A 152 -8.58 7.05 -15.82
N ASP A 153 -8.29 7.99 -14.90
CA ASP A 153 -8.88 8.04 -13.56
C ASP A 153 -10.41 8.22 -13.57
N ASN A 154 -10.95 8.81 -14.64
CA ASN A 154 -12.39 9.07 -14.81
C ASN A 154 -13.17 7.82 -15.30
N SER A 155 -12.48 6.80 -15.82
CA SER A 155 -13.07 5.57 -16.37
C SER A 155 -13.94 4.85 -15.34
N GLU A 156 -15.05 4.24 -15.80
CA GLU A 156 -15.97 3.51 -14.92
C GLU A 156 -15.24 2.39 -14.14
N LYS A 157 -14.34 1.69 -14.82
CA LYS A 157 -13.43 0.71 -14.24
C LYS A 157 -12.00 1.20 -14.36
N LEU A 158 -11.27 1.06 -13.26
CA LEU A 158 -9.84 1.37 -13.18
C LEU A 158 -9.06 0.12 -13.57
N ILE A 159 -8.50 0.11 -14.78
CA ILE A 159 -7.91 -1.08 -15.39
C ILE A 159 -6.45 -0.81 -15.74
N ILE A 160 -5.60 -1.79 -15.44
CA ILE A 160 -4.21 -1.83 -15.90
C ILE A 160 -4.02 -3.12 -16.69
N GLN A 161 -3.57 -2.98 -17.92
CA GLN A 161 -3.20 -4.06 -18.81
C GLN A 161 -1.67 -4.20 -18.84
N CYS A 162 -1.20 -5.40 -18.50
CA CYS A 162 0.21 -5.72 -18.43
C CYS A 162 0.51 -6.86 -19.41
N ARG A 163 1.43 -6.62 -20.35
CA ARG A 163 1.96 -7.65 -21.26
C ARG A 163 3.44 -7.85 -20.97
N VAL A 164 3.88 -9.10 -20.94
CA VAL A 164 5.30 -9.43 -20.77
C VAL A 164 6.01 -9.19 -22.09
N LEU A 165 7.16 -8.52 -22.03
CA LEU A 165 8.04 -8.38 -23.17
C LEU A 165 8.97 -9.59 -23.23
N GLY A 166 8.84 -10.39 -24.28
CA GLY A 166 9.73 -11.51 -24.57
C GLY A 166 11.10 -10.99 -24.99
N GLY A 167 12.15 -11.51 -24.38
CA GLY A 167 13.50 -11.39 -24.94
C GLY A 167 13.57 -12.16 -26.25
N ALA A 168 14.35 -11.67 -27.22
CA ALA A 168 14.56 -12.28 -28.54
C ALA A 168 15.22 -13.68 -28.53
N ASP A 169 15.36 -14.31 -27.35
CA ASP A 169 16.15 -15.53 -27.12
C ASP A 169 15.30 -16.74 -26.66
N LYS A 170 13.97 -16.75 -26.86
CA LYS A 170 13.18 -17.96 -26.59
C LYS A 170 13.12 -18.86 -27.83
N ASP A 171 14.10 -19.76 -27.86
CA ASP A 171 14.24 -20.87 -28.82
C ASP A 171 13.00 -21.79 -28.91
N GLU A 172 12.89 -22.38 -30.09
CA GLU A 172 11.87 -23.27 -30.69
C GLU A 172 11.47 -24.57 -29.94
N ASP A 173 11.59 -24.68 -28.61
CA ASP A 173 11.20 -25.91 -27.94
C ASP A 173 9.72 -25.89 -27.51
N GLY A 174 8.91 -26.63 -28.27
CA GLY A 174 7.44 -26.79 -28.17
C GLY A 174 6.89 -27.43 -26.87
N MET A 175 7.42 -27.04 -25.71
CA MET A 175 6.98 -27.42 -24.37
C MET A 175 6.45 -26.20 -23.57
N GLY A 176 6.23 -25.05 -24.24
CA GLY A 176 6.11 -23.72 -23.60
C GLY A 176 4.79 -23.35 -22.92
N ALA A 177 3.64 -23.93 -23.27
CA ALA A 177 2.35 -23.44 -22.76
C ALA A 177 2.12 -23.70 -21.25
N VAL A 178 2.64 -24.82 -20.71
CA VAL A 178 2.53 -25.14 -19.28
C VAL A 178 3.52 -24.30 -18.45
N GLU A 179 4.67 -23.97 -19.02
CA GLU A 179 5.67 -23.11 -18.38
C GLU A 179 5.21 -21.65 -18.33
N GLU A 180 4.47 -21.20 -19.34
CA GLU A 180 3.93 -19.83 -19.41
C GLU A 180 2.82 -19.55 -18.38
N ASP A 181 1.86 -20.45 -18.16
CA ASP A 181 0.84 -20.24 -17.09
C ASP A 181 1.48 -20.19 -15.71
N ILE A 182 2.46 -21.08 -15.45
CA ILE A 182 3.20 -21.08 -14.19
C ILE A 182 3.96 -19.76 -14.03
N PHE A 183 4.60 -19.28 -15.11
CA PHE A 183 5.30 -18.00 -15.11
C PHE A 183 4.37 -16.81 -14.84
N LEU A 184 3.21 -16.74 -15.50
CA LEU A 184 2.23 -15.66 -15.29
C LEU A 184 1.67 -15.63 -13.87
N ARG A 185 1.39 -16.81 -13.29
CA ARG A 185 0.98 -16.92 -11.88
C ARG A 185 2.09 -16.51 -10.91
N GLN A 186 3.34 -16.80 -11.24
CA GLN A 186 4.48 -16.32 -10.46
C GLN A 186 4.65 -14.80 -10.59
N LEU A 187 4.48 -14.26 -11.79
CA LEU A 187 4.51 -12.82 -12.06
C LEU A 187 3.39 -12.10 -11.30
N GLU A 188 2.17 -12.63 -11.33
CA GLU A 188 1.02 -12.13 -10.55
C GLU A 188 1.37 -12.03 -9.06
N ASN A 189 1.84 -13.13 -8.47
CA ASN A 189 2.19 -13.18 -7.06
C ASN A 189 3.34 -12.22 -6.70
N THR A 190 4.35 -12.15 -7.57
CA THR A 190 5.48 -11.23 -7.42
C THR A 190 5.00 -9.80 -7.48
N MET A 191 4.19 -9.43 -8.48
CA MET A 191 3.67 -8.08 -8.70
C MET A 191 2.82 -7.61 -7.52
N LEU A 192 1.89 -8.45 -7.05
CA LEU A 192 1.04 -8.11 -5.92
C LEU A 192 1.81 -7.88 -4.60
N ASN A 193 2.93 -8.58 -4.41
CA ASN A 193 3.69 -8.54 -3.15
C ASN A 193 4.88 -7.57 -3.17
N SER A 194 5.47 -7.32 -4.33
CA SER A 194 6.69 -6.50 -4.48
C SER A 194 6.39 -5.04 -4.79
N VAL A 195 5.28 -4.74 -5.47
CA VAL A 195 4.94 -3.37 -5.86
C VAL A 195 4.39 -2.62 -4.65
N ASN A 196 5.25 -1.78 -4.09
CA ASN A 196 4.95 -0.91 -2.98
C ASN A 196 4.53 0.45 -3.53
N LEU A 197 3.32 0.90 -3.18
CA LEU A 197 2.80 2.17 -3.68
C LEU A 197 3.15 3.30 -2.71
N ARG A 198 2.62 3.23 -1.50
CA ARG A 198 2.79 4.26 -0.46
C ARG A 198 2.78 3.61 0.92
N GLY A 199 3.29 4.32 1.92
CA GLY A 199 3.21 3.88 3.31
C GLY A 199 4.49 3.28 3.85
N VAL A 200 4.51 3.13 5.17
CA VAL A 200 5.65 2.59 5.89
C VAL A 200 5.55 1.07 5.94
N PRO A 201 6.59 0.32 5.51
CA PRO A 201 6.60 -1.13 5.65
C PRO A 201 6.31 -1.56 7.08
N SER A 202 5.58 -2.66 7.24
CA SER A 202 5.13 -3.21 8.53
C SER A 202 4.01 -2.44 9.23
N ILE A 203 3.54 -1.29 8.75
CA ILE A 203 2.40 -0.56 9.30
C ILE A 203 1.14 -0.85 8.49
N ARG A 204 0.32 -1.81 8.95
CA ARG A 204 -0.81 -2.33 8.16
C ARG A 204 -2.01 -1.39 8.17
N ARG A 205 -2.31 -0.82 9.33
CA ARG A 205 -3.45 0.07 9.54
C ARG A 205 -3.03 1.19 10.47
N VAL A 206 -3.67 2.33 10.26
CA VAL A 206 -3.51 3.51 11.11
C VAL A 206 -4.91 3.94 11.49
N PHE A 207 -5.07 4.36 12.74
CA PHE A 207 -6.33 4.78 13.32
C PHE A 207 -6.18 6.19 13.84
N LEU A 208 -7.07 7.08 13.41
CA LEU A 208 -7.16 8.42 13.95
C LEU A 208 -7.90 8.41 15.29
N GLN A 209 -7.32 9.02 16.33
CA GLN A 209 -7.90 9.11 17.67
C GLN A 209 -7.77 10.52 18.24
N GLU A 210 -8.79 10.96 18.99
CA GLU A 210 -8.69 12.18 19.81
C GLU A 210 -7.95 11.86 21.11
N HIS A 211 -7.00 12.72 21.48
CA HIS A 211 -6.22 12.63 22.69
C HIS A 211 -6.31 13.95 23.48
N ASP A 212 -6.51 13.86 24.79
CA ASP A 212 -6.53 15.02 25.67
C ASP A 212 -5.10 15.42 26.06
N LYS A 213 -4.60 16.50 25.47
CA LYS A 213 -3.31 17.09 25.83
C LYS A 213 -3.47 18.06 26.98
N VAL A 214 -2.74 17.77 28.05
CA VAL A 214 -2.63 18.66 29.21
C VAL A 214 -1.56 19.72 28.94
N PHE A 215 -1.90 20.99 29.12
CA PHE A 215 -0.97 22.10 28.98
C PHE A 215 -1.15 23.14 30.09
N HIS A 216 -0.08 23.89 30.36
CA HIS A 216 -0.09 24.99 31.30
C HIS A 216 -0.40 26.29 30.57
N ASN A 217 -1.39 27.03 31.06
CA ASN A 217 -1.65 28.39 30.60
C ASN A 217 -0.61 29.37 31.14
N GLU A 218 -0.53 30.56 30.55
CA GLU A 218 0.30 31.68 31.04
C GLU A 218 -0.03 32.08 32.48
N GLU A 219 -1.25 31.78 32.94
CA GLU A 219 -1.75 32.00 34.31
C GLU A 219 -1.33 30.88 35.31
N GLY A 220 -0.61 29.85 34.86
CA GLY A 220 -0.19 28.71 35.67
C GLY A 220 -1.27 27.64 35.93
N SER A 221 -2.48 27.83 35.40
CA SER A 221 -3.55 26.83 35.48
C SER A 221 -3.33 25.68 34.47
N ILE A 222 -3.72 24.46 34.86
CA ILE A 222 -3.67 23.27 34.01
C ILE A 222 -4.98 23.16 33.23
N LYS A 223 -4.90 23.11 31.91
CA LYS A 223 -6.04 22.89 31.02
C LYS A 223 -5.80 21.71 30.09
N THR A 224 -6.89 21.15 29.59
CA THR A 224 -6.89 20.09 28.58
C THR A 224 -7.36 20.64 27.24
N LYS A 225 -6.65 20.30 26.17
CA LYS A 225 -7.06 20.54 24.78
C LYS A 225 -7.06 19.22 24.04
N LYS A 226 -8.09 18.99 23.25
CA LYS A 226 -8.16 17.82 22.36
C LYS A 226 -7.24 18.03 21.16
N GLU A 227 -6.44 17.03 20.86
CA GLU A 227 -5.61 16.96 19.65
C GLU A 227 -5.78 15.60 18.98
N TRP A 228 -5.55 15.55 17.66
CA TRP A 228 -5.56 14.33 16.90
C TRP A 228 -4.20 13.63 16.99
N MET A 229 -4.23 12.35 17.36
CA MET A 229 -3.09 11.44 17.32
C MET A 229 -3.41 10.25 16.42
N LEU A 230 -2.35 9.57 15.96
CA LEU A 230 -2.46 8.37 15.14
C LEU A 230 -2.00 7.16 15.94
N GLU A 231 -2.76 6.08 15.88
CA GLU A 231 -2.36 4.79 16.41
C GLU A 231 -2.15 3.78 15.29
N THR A 232 -1.04 3.05 15.30
CA THR A 232 -0.74 2.08 14.24
C THR A 232 -1.02 0.64 14.69
N ASP A 233 -1.27 -0.23 13.71
CA ASP A 233 -1.15 -1.68 13.79
C ASP A 233 0.12 -2.11 13.04
N GLY A 234 1.17 -2.39 13.80
CA GLY A 234 2.52 -2.54 13.30
C GLY A 234 3.52 -1.60 13.96
N VAL A 235 4.80 -1.93 13.79
CA VAL A 235 5.96 -1.20 14.34
C VAL A 235 6.97 -0.95 13.24
N ASN A 236 7.39 0.31 13.09
CA ASN A 236 8.52 0.75 12.27
C ASN A 236 8.89 2.21 12.67
N LEU A 237 9.21 2.40 13.95
CA LEU A 237 9.45 3.68 14.60
C LEU A 237 10.50 4.51 13.85
N LYS A 238 11.58 3.87 13.38
CA LYS A 238 12.66 4.53 12.63
C LYS A 238 12.14 5.31 11.43
N THR A 239 11.30 4.69 10.61
CA THR A 239 10.76 5.32 9.39
C THR A 239 9.65 6.31 9.73
N VAL A 240 8.86 6.02 10.76
CA VAL A 240 7.77 6.90 11.21
C VAL A 240 8.30 8.24 11.71
N MET A 241 9.42 8.24 12.44
CA MET A 241 10.03 9.47 12.96
C MET A 241 10.56 10.39 11.86
N THR A 242 10.81 9.87 10.64
CA THR A 242 11.28 10.66 9.51
C THR A 242 10.17 11.25 8.64
N ILE A 243 8.90 10.94 8.93
CA ILE A 243 7.77 11.42 8.15
C ILE A 243 7.42 12.85 8.53
N ASP A 244 7.18 13.68 7.52
CA ASP A 244 6.79 15.07 7.71
C ASP A 244 5.46 15.17 8.45
N GLY A 245 5.42 16.05 9.44
CA GLY A 245 4.24 16.25 10.27
C GLY A 245 4.11 15.31 11.46
N VAL A 246 4.99 14.30 11.59
CA VAL A 246 5.10 13.49 12.81
C VAL A 246 5.96 14.22 13.85
N ASN A 247 5.46 14.27 15.08
CA ASN A 247 6.25 14.73 16.23
C ASN A 247 7.11 13.58 16.76
N PHE A 248 8.36 13.51 16.29
CA PHE A 248 9.32 12.47 16.68
C PHE A 248 9.65 12.48 18.18
N THR A 249 9.52 13.62 18.88
CA THR A 249 9.84 13.70 20.32
C THR A 249 8.81 13.05 21.23
N GLN A 250 7.57 12.90 20.73
CA GLN A 250 6.44 12.38 21.50
C GLN A 250 5.91 11.06 20.95
N THR A 251 6.52 10.49 19.91
CA THR A 251 6.07 9.23 19.31
C THR A 251 6.58 8.04 20.12
N TYR A 252 5.70 7.10 20.46
CA TYR A 252 6.01 5.94 21.29
C TYR A 252 5.79 4.62 20.54
N SER A 253 6.64 3.64 20.83
CA SER A 253 6.47 2.25 20.41
C SER A 253 6.20 1.36 21.62
N ASN A 254 5.34 0.35 21.43
CA ASN A 254 5.20 -0.72 22.40
C ASN A 254 6.26 -1.83 22.23
N SER A 255 7.15 -1.78 21.25
CA SER A 255 8.25 -2.74 21.11
C SER A 255 9.53 -2.20 21.78
N CYS A 256 9.94 -2.82 22.89
CA CYS A 256 11.18 -2.44 23.58
C CYS A 256 12.43 -2.72 22.73
N VAL A 257 12.40 -3.78 21.92
CA VAL A 257 13.50 -4.14 21.01
C VAL A 257 13.69 -3.06 19.95
N GLU A 258 12.58 -2.56 19.40
CA GLU A 258 12.63 -1.49 18.42
C GLU A 258 13.15 -0.20 19.05
N ALA A 259 12.62 0.20 20.20
CA ALA A 259 13.06 1.42 20.89
C ALA A 259 14.55 1.41 21.29
N PHE A 260 15.14 0.24 21.50
CA PHE A 260 16.58 0.10 21.78
C PHE A 260 17.46 0.22 20.52
N ASN A 261 16.93 -0.18 19.36
CA ASN A 261 17.69 -0.25 18.11
C ASN A 261 17.63 1.04 17.27
N VAL A 262 16.70 1.95 17.58
CA VAL A 262 16.52 3.26 16.91
C VAL A 262 17.38 4.31 17.62
#